data_AF-A0A3C0EH56-F1
#
_entry.id   AF-A0A3C0EH56-F1
#
_cell.length_a   1.000
_cell.length_b   1.000
_cell.length_c   1.000
_cell.angle_alpha   90.00
_cell.angle_beta   90.00
_cell.angle_gamma   90.00
#
_symmetry.space_group_name_H-M   'P 1'
#
loop_
_entity.id
_entity.type
_entity.pdbx_description
1 polymer ?
#
loop_
_entity_poly.entity_id
_entity_poly.type
_entity_poly.pdbx_seq_one_letter_code
_entity_poly.pdbx_strand_id
1 'polypeptide(L)'
;CTTNCLAPIAKVLHEKFGIAEGLMTTVHAATATQPTQDGPSKKDWRGGRNAYMNIIPASTGAAKAVALAMPELKGKLTGMAFRVPTADVSAVDLTVKTEK
;
A
#
# COMPACT_ATOMS: atom_id res chain seq x y z
N CYS A 1 2.76 -6.91 -5.73
CA CYS A 1 3.48 -7.17 -4.45
C CYS A 1 2.59 -6.88 -3.25
N THR A 2 2.14 -5.64 -3.02
CA THR A 2 1.46 -5.21 -1.78
C THR A 2 0.19 -6.02 -1.43
N THR A 3 -0.72 -6.31 -2.37
CA THR A 3 -1.93 -7.12 -2.06
C THR A 3 -1.57 -8.51 -1.56
N ASN A 4 -0.55 -9.15 -2.14
CA ASN A 4 -0.08 -10.47 -1.68
C ASN A 4 0.61 -10.41 -0.31
N CYS A 5 1.19 -9.28 0.06
CA CYS A 5 1.72 -9.09 1.42
C CYS A 5 0.58 -8.85 2.43
N LEU A 6 -0.39 -8.01 2.06
CA LEU A 6 -1.49 -7.61 2.95
C LEU A 6 -2.55 -8.71 3.15
N ALA A 7 -2.93 -9.43 2.10
CA ALA A 7 -4.06 -10.36 2.16
C ALA A 7 -3.88 -11.50 3.18
N PRO A 8 -2.71 -12.18 3.29
CA PRO A 8 -2.50 -13.20 4.32
C PRO A 8 -2.60 -12.65 5.75
N ILE A 9 -2.07 -11.45 5.99
CA ILE A 9 -2.13 -10.78 7.30
C ILE A 9 -3.59 -10.44 7.64
N ALA A 10 -4.30 -9.83 6.68
CA ALA A 10 -5.71 -9.49 6.85
C ALA A 10 -6.58 -10.73 7.11
N LYS A 11 -6.29 -11.86 6.43
CA LYS A 11 -6.95 -13.15 6.66
C LYS A 11 -6.82 -13.62 8.10
N VAL A 12 -5.59 -13.73 8.61
CA VAL A 12 -5.34 -14.22 9.98
C VAL A 12 -6.01 -13.30 11.01
N LEU A 13 -5.88 -11.98 10.85
CA LEU A 13 -6.50 -11.02 11.75
C LEU A 13 -8.03 -11.10 11.72
N HIS A 14 -8.62 -11.20 10.52
CA HIS A 14 -10.07 -11.27 10.37
C HIS A 14 -10.64 -12.56 10.96
N GLU A 15 -10.05 -13.72 10.65
CA GLU A 15 -10.52 -15.01 11.16
C GLU A 15 -10.41 -15.11 12.70
N LYS A 16 -9.41 -14.46 13.31
CA LYS A 16 -9.19 -14.54 14.77
C LYS A 16 -9.93 -13.46 15.56
N PHE A 17 -9.96 -12.22 15.08
CA PHE A 17 -10.41 -11.06 15.85
C PHE A 17 -11.57 -10.30 15.21
N GLY A 18 -11.91 -10.59 13.95
CA GLY A 18 -12.76 -9.72 13.15
C GLY A 18 -12.06 -8.41 12.84
N ILE A 19 -12.29 -7.87 11.64
CA ILE A 19 -11.79 -6.54 11.26
C ILE A 19 -13.02 -5.68 11.07
N ALA A 20 -13.16 -4.61 11.87
CA ALA A 20 -14.23 -3.65 11.72
C ALA A 20 -13.89 -2.66 10.60
N GLU A 21 -12.69 -2.08 10.66
CA GLU A 21 -12.13 -1.16 9.68
C GLU A 21 -10.59 -1.19 9.74
N GLY A 22 -9.93 -0.82 8.65
CA GLY A 22 -8.49 -0.76 8.60
C GLY A 22 -7.94 0.18 7.53
N LEU A 23 -6.82 0.81 7.86
CA LEU A 23 -6.08 1.70 6.97
C LEU A 23 -4.66 1.15 6.80
N MET A 24 -4.25 0.97 5.56
CA MET A 24 -2.94 0.45 5.22
C MET A 24 -2.04 1.55 4.63
N THR A 25 -0.79 1.58 5.08
CA THR A 25 0.31 2.30 4.45
C THR A 25 1.33 1.28 3.98
N THR A 26 1.75 1.33 2.72
CA THR A 26 2.93 0.56 2.28
C THR A 26 4.12 1.50 2.14
N VAL A 27 5.18 1.23 2.89
CA VAL A 27 6.49 1.84 2.70
C VAL A 27 7.19 1.01 1.64
N HIS A 28 7.24 1.53 0.43
CA HIS A 28 7.56 0.76 -0.77
C HIS A 28 8.85 1.26 -1.41
N ALA A 29 9.68 0.33 -1.88
CA ALA A 29 10.88 0.65 -2.63
C ALA A 29 10.56 1.45 -3.91
N ALA A 30 11.58 2.13 -4.44
CA ALA A 30 11.50 2.73 -5.76
C ALA A 30 11.23 1.64 -6.82
N THR A 31 10.42 1.95 -7.82
CA THR A 31 10.18 1.05 -8.96
C THR A 31 10.61 1.71 -10.27
N ALA A 32 10.80 0.90 -11.32
CA ALA A 32 11.28 1.37 -12.64
C ALA A 32 10.42 2.46 -13.30
N THR A 33 9.18 2.66 -12.84
CA THR A 33 8.30 3.74 -13.30
C THR A 33 8.66 5.12 -12.75
N GLN A 34 9.53 5.20 -11.73
CA GLN A 34 9.94 6.45 -11.10
C GLN A 34 11.28 6.93 -11.70
N PRO A 35 11.42 8.23 -12.00
CA PRO A 35 12.60 8.75 -12.67
C PRO A 35 13.78 8.97 -11.69
N THR A 36 14.98 8.97 -12.24
CA THR A 36 16.23 9.26 -11.48
C THR A 36 16.47 10.76 -11.27
N GLN A 37 15.72 11.63 -11.95
CA GLN A 37 15.71 13.08 -11.81
C GLN A 37 14.28 13.58 -11.86
N ASP A 38 14.04 14.82 -11.42
CA ASP A 38 12.71 15.43 -11.53
C ASP A 38 12.31 15.55 -13.01
N GLY A 39 11.11 15.06 -13.34
CA GLY A 39 10.62 15.03 -14.71
C GLY A 39 9.10 14.93 -14.83
N PRO A 40 8.56 15.01 -16.05
CA PRO A 40 7.13 15.03 -16.27
C PRO A 40 6.52 13.66 -15.95
N SER A 41 5.51 13.65 -15.08
CA SER A 41 4.61 12.51 -14.89
C SER A 41 3.17 12.96 -15.08
N LYS A 42 2.57 12.60 -16.22
CA LYS A 42 1.27 13.15 -16.67
C LYS A 42 0.09 12.74 -15.79
N LYS A 43 0.19 11.58 -15.11
CA LYS A 43 -0.91 11.00 -14.32
C LYS A 43 -0.68 11.07 -12.81
N ASP A 44 0.57 11.29 -12.38
CA ASP A 44 0.96 11.38 -10.97
C ASP A 44 2.13 12.34 -10.82
N TRP A 45 1.83 13.62 -10.55
CA TRP A 45 2.85 14.66 -10.44
C TRP A 45 3.89 14.36 -9.35
N ARG A 46 3.49 13.68 -8.27
CA ARG A 46 4.41 13.29 -7.18
C ARG A 46 5.37 12.22 -7.64
N GLY A 47 4.88 11.23 -8.38
CA GLY A 47 5.69 10.16 -8.98
C GLY A 47 6.71 10.60 -10.03
N GLY A 48 6.63 11.85 -10.52
CA GLY A 48 7.63 12.44 -11.43
C GLY A 48 8.87 13.01 -10.71
N ARG A 49 8.89 13.04 -9.38
CA ARG A 49 10.05 13.49 -8.60
C ARG A 49 11.12 12.41 -8.52
N ASN A 50 12.37 12.81 -8.32
CA ASN A 50 13.51 11.92 -8.19
C ASN A 50 13.25 10.84 -7.12
N ALA A 51 13.28 9.58 -7.55
CA ALA A 51 12.91 8.41 -6.75
C ALA A 51 13.82 8.17 -5.54
N TYR A 52 15.09 8.59 -5.61
CA TYR A 52 16.10 8.27 -4.60
C TYR A 52 16.44 9.45 -3.69
N MET A 53 15.80 10.60 -3.91
CA MET A 53 16.04 11.83 -3.13
C MET A 53 14.79 12.33 -2.40
N ASN A 54 13.69 11.57 -2.43
CA ASN A 54 12.41 11.98 -1.86
C ASN A 54 11.68 10.81 -1.18
N ILE A 55 10.83 11.16 -0.20
CA ILE A 55 9.72 10.32 0.24
C ILE A 55 8.49 10.77 -0.55
N ILE A 56 7.94 9.89 -1.40
CA ILE A 56 6.91 10.26 -2.37
C ILE A 56 5.58 9.59 -1.99
N PRO A 57 4.55 10.35 -1.57
CA PRO A 57 3.23 9.79 -1.34
C PRO A 57 2.58 9.37 -2.67
N ALA A 58 2.06 8.16 -2.73
CA ALA A 58 1.40 7.57 -3.89
C ALA A 58 0.06 6.91 -3.51
N SER A 59 -0.88 6.89 -4.46
CA SER A 59 -2.11 6.12 -4.30
C SER A 59 -1.87 4.65 -4.60
N THR A 60 -2.66 3.76 -4.01
CA THR A 60 -2.61 2.32 -4.30
C THR A 60 -3.99 1.69 -4.15
N GLY A 61 -4.35 0.81 -5.08
CA GLY A 61 -5.55 0.00 -5.00
C GLY A 61 -5.38 -1.27 -4.17
N ALA A 62 -4.18 -1.53 -3.62
CA ALA A 62 -3.82 -2.83 -3.07
C ALA A 62 -4.74 -3.29 -1.91
N ALA A 63 -5.10 -2.38 -1.00
CA ALA A 63 -6.01 -2.66 0.10
C ALA A 63 -7.44 -2.96 -0.38
N LYS A 64 -7.93 -2.19 -1.37
CA LYS A 64 -9.23 -2.45 -2.00
C LYS A 64 -9.24 -3.78 -2.75
N ALA A 65 -8.11 -4.16 -3.35
CA ALA A 65 -7.97 -5.42 -4.08
C ALA A 65 -7.96 -6.66 -3.18
N VAL A 66 -7.66 -6.52 -1.87
CA VAL A 66 -7.84 -7.63 -0.91
C VAL A 66 -9.30 -8.11 -0.90
N ALA A 67 -10.25 -7.19 -1.06
CA ALA A 67 -11.68 -7.53 -1.10
C ALA A 67 -12.09 -8.40 -2.31
N LEU A 68 -11.24 -8.50 -3.36
CA LEU A 68 -11.49 -9.42 -4.47
C LEU A 68 -11.22 -10.88 -4.08
N ALA A 69 -10.26 -11.10 -3.17
CA ALA A 69 -9.93 -12.43 -2.65
C ALA A 69 -10.70 -12.76 -1.36
N MET A 70 -11.10 -11.74 -0.60
CA MET A 70 -11.81 -11.84 0.68
C MET A 70 -13.03 -10.89 0.67
N PRO A 71 -14.15 -11.30 0.07
CA PRO A 71 -15.34 -10.44 -0.09
C PRO A 71 -15.89 -9.85 1.21
N GLU A 72 -15.71 -10.53 2.33
CA GLU A 72 -16.09 -10.11 3.68
C GLU A 72 -15.35 -8.85 4.17
N LEU A 73 -14.19 -8.52 3.57
CA LEU A 73 -13.43 -7.30 3.85
C LEU A 73 -13.78 -6.13 2.90
N LYS A 74 -14.78 -6.29 2.03
CA LYS A 74 -15.20 -5.25 1.08
C LYS A 74 -15.66 -3.99 1.80
N GLY A 75 -15.03 -2.87 1.47
CA GLY A 75 -15.32 -1.56 2.07
C GLY A 75 -14.69 -1.33 3.44
N LYS A 76 -14.09 -2.36 4.06
CA LYS A 76 -13.45 -2.26 5.38
C LYS A 76 -11.98 -1.81 5.30
N LEU A 77 -11.31 -2.07 4.18
CA LEU A 77 -9.89 -1.75 3.98
C LEU A 77 -9.68 -0.73 2.85
N THR A 78 -8.87 0.29 3.14
CA THR A 78 -8.31 1.21 2.14
C THR A 78 -6.87 1.56 2.52
N GLY A 79 -6.15 2.29 1.68
CA GLY A 79 -4.77 2.63 2.00
C GLY A 79 -4.07 3.51 0.99
N MET A 80 -2.81 3.80 1.31
CA MET A 80 -1.89 4.62 0.53
C MET A 80 -0.48 4.02 0.53
N ALA A 81 0.44 4.64 -0.20
CA ALA A 81 1.84 4.25 -0.21
C ALA A 81 2.78 5.44 0.00
N PHE A 82 3.93 5.21 0.62
CA PHE A 82 5.09 6.08 0.53
C PHE A 82 6.17 5.34 -0.26
N ARG A 83 6.61 5.90 -1.39
CA ARG A 83 7.81 5.43 -2.09
C ARG A 83 9.03 6.04 -1.43
N VAL A 84 10.02 5.21 -1.07
CA VAL A 84 11.22 5.63 -0.34
C VAL A 84 12.50 5.23 -1.09
N PRO A 85 13.65 5.88 -0.81
CA PRO A 85 14.94 5.63 -1.47
C PRO A 85 15.61 4.29 -1.14
N THR A 86 14.93 3.18 -1.39
CA THR A 86 15.49 1.82 -1.30
C THR A 86 15.38 1.13 -2.67
N ALA A 87 16.37 0.31 -3.00
CA ALA A 87 16.44 -0.37 -4.30
C ALA A 87 15.41 -1.50 -4.43
N ASP A 88 15.12 -2.19 -3.33
CA ASP A 88 14.13 -3.27 -3.26
C ASP A 88 13.67 -3.44 -1.79
N VAL A 89 12.73 -4.37 -1.58
CA VAL A 89 12.07 -4.71 -0.31
C VAL A 89 11.16 -3.60 0.18
N SER A 90 10.01 -3.99 0.72
CA SER A 90 8.95 -3.08 1.14
C SER A 90 8.26 -3.62 2.38
N ALA A 91 7.64 -2.72 3.12
CA ALA A 91 6.88 -3.05 4.32
C ALA A 91 5.42 -2.63 4.16
N VAL A 92 4.53 -3.42 4.76
CA VAL A 92 3.13 -3.06 4.96
C VAL A 92 2.96 -2.69 6.43
N ASP A 93 2.47 -1.48 6.65
CA ASP A 93 1.97 -1.01 7.92
C ASP A 93 0.44 -1.04 7.85
N LEU A 94 -0.17 -1.87 8.70
CA LEU A 94 -1.61 -2.08 8.74
C LEU A 94 -2.13 -1.70 10.13
N THR A 95 -2.84 -0.58 10.20
CA THR A 95 -3.61 -0.19 11.38
C THR A 95 -5.03 -0.70 11.23
N VAL A 96 -5.51 -1.50 12.19
CA VAL A 96 -6.86 -2.08 12.18
C VAL A 96 -7.55 -1.87 13.51
N LYS A 97 -8.88 -1.71 13.44
CA LYS A 97 -9.78 -1.85 14.58
C LYS A 97 -10.44 -3.24 14.50
N THR A 98 -10.30 -4.02 15.55
CA THR A 98 -10.91 -5.35 15.64
C THR A 98 -12.36 -5.28 16.11
N GLU A 99 -13.14 -6.33 15.85
CA GLU A 99 -14.53 -6.42 16.32
C GLU A 99 -14.63 -7.03 17.73
N LYS A 100 -13.67 -7.90 18.08
CA LYS A 100 -13.42 -8.36 19.46
C LYS A 100 -12.53 -7.38 20.20
#